data_AF-A0A3R8KH24-F1
#
_entry.id   AF-A0A3R8KH24-F1
#
_cell.length_a   1.000
_cell.length_b   1.000
_cell.length_c   1.000
_cell.angle_alpha   90.00
_cell.angle_beta   90.00
_cell.angle_gamma   90.00
#
_symmetry.space_group_name_H-M   'P 1'
#
loop_
_entity.id
_entity.type
_entity.pdbx_description
1 polymer ?
#
loop_
_entity_poly.entity_id
_entity_poly.type
_entity_poly.pdbx_seq_one_letter_code
_entity_poly.pdbx_strand_id
1 'polypeptide(L)'
;MKKLRATVDVLKRYGGMIRPFDIIIIIALIILSFTPIVIFSYQQKQQAQRAEQVAKQRAQKRRTDYTAVVSHNGTVLKRVNLTTLSKTTHYTYRAKDGDYNTVTFKPHKVAITKANCSDQVCIRRGWITKPGQTIVCLPHKVLIEIKSDSGHVKSGGNGLVTE
;
A
#
# COMPACT_ATOMS: atom_id res chain seq x y z
N MET A 1 47.99 10.66 42.36
CA MET A 1 49.26 10.61 41.59
C MET A 1 50.16 9.40 41.88
N LYS A 2 50.25 8.87 43.11
CA LYS A 2 51.12 7.71 43.42
C LYS A 2 50.72 6.39 42.72
N LYS A 3 49.42 6.13 42.53
CA LYS A 3 48.93 4.90 41.88
C LYS A 3 49.32 4.79 40.39
N LEU A 4 49.41 5.92 39.68
CA LEU A 4 49.81 5.94 38.26
C LEU A 4 51.30 5.60 38.05
N ARG A 5 52.16 5.93 39.02
CA ARG A 5 53.61 5.65 38.92
C ARG A 5 53.90 4.17 39.13
N ALA A 6 53.23 3.53 40.10
CA ALA A 6 53.36 2.09 40.35
C ALA A 6 52.96 1.24 39.14
N THR A 7 51.90 1.63 38.41
CA THR A 7 51.49 0.92 37.19
C THR A 7 52.48 1.06 36.05
N VAL A 8 53.16 2.21 35.94
CA VAL A 8 54.19 2.46 34.92
C VAL A 8 55.49 1.69 35.22
N ASP A 9 55.89 1.61 36.49
CA ASP A 9 57.10 0.89 36.89
C ASP A 9 56.97 -0.64 36.70
N VAL A 10 55.77 -1.19 36.95
CA VAL A 10 55.46 -2.59 36.67
C VAL A 10 55.54 -2.85 35.16
N LEU A 11 54.93 -1.99 34.33
CA LEU A 11 54.95 -2.10 32.87
C LEU A 11 56.38 -2.03 32.29
N LYS A 12 57.25 -1.19 32.87
CA LYS A 12 58.67 -1.05 32.48
C LYS A 12 59.48 -2.32 32.76
N ARG A 13 59.12 -3.07 33.81
CA ARG A 13 59.80 -4.33 34.17
C ARG A 13 59.43 -5.48 33.22
N TYR A 14 58.19 -5.51 32.73
CA TYR A 14 57.72 -6.50 31.74
C TYR A 14 58.08 -6.15 30.29
N GLY A 15 58.30 -4.87 29.97
CA GLY A 15 58.64 -4.42 28.62
C GLY A 15 60.01 -4.86 28.09
N GLY A 16 60.96 -5.24 28.95
CA GLY A 16 62.30 -5.67 28.55
C GLY A 16 62.42 -7.12 28.10
N MET A 17 61.42 -7.96 28.36
CA MET A 17 61.41 -9.39 27.98
C MET A 17 60.71 -9.67 26.66
N ILE A 18 59.99 -8.69 26.12
CA ILE A 18 59.15 -8.85 24.92
C ILE A 18 60.00 -8.44 23.71
N ARG A 19 60.21 -9.35 22.76
CA ARG A 19 60.92 -9.01 21.53
C ARG A 19 60.10 -7.96 20.77
N PRO A 20 60.72 -6.99 20.08
CA PRO A 20 59.99 -5.92 19.40
C PRO A 20 58.94 -6.44 18.41
N PHE A 21 59.15 -7.65 17.87
CA PHE A 21 58.20 -8.33 16.98
C PHE A 21 56.94 -8.86 17.68
N ASP A 22 57.02 -9.28 18.94
CA ASP A 22 55.85 -9.80 19.68
C ASP A 22 54.84 -8.68 19.98
N ILE A 23 55.31 -7.45 20.20
CA ILE A 23 54.44 -6.28 20.39
C ILE A 23 53.64 -5.98 19.11
N ILE A 24 54.27 -6.09 17.94
CA ILE A 24 53.60 -5.89 16.64
C ILE A 24 52.51 -6.94 16.45
N ILE A 25 52.81 -8.19 16.78
CA ILE A 25 51.85 -9.31 16.69
C ILE A 25 50.67 -9.10 17.65
N ILE A 26 50.93 -8.68 18.89
CA ILE A 26 49.88 -8.41 19.88
C ILE A 26 48.96 -7.28 19.40
N ILE A 27 49.51 -6.18 18.88
CA ILE A 27 48.70 -5.06 18.36
C ILE A 27 47.89 -5.49 17.13
N ALA A 28 48.47 -6.25 16.21
CA ALA A 28 47.79 -6.77 15.03
C ALA A 28 46.62 -7.68 15.41
N LEU A 29 46.81 -8.60 16.37
CA LEU A 29 45.76 -9.50 16.87
C LEU A 29 44.64 -8.74 17.58
N ILE A 30 44.98 -7.67 18.32
CA ILE A 30 43.98 -6.81 18.95
C ILE A 30 43.11 -6.15 17.87
N ILE A 31 43.68 -5.52 16.85
CA ILE A 31 42.91 -4.87 15.78
C ILE A 31 42.02 -5.88 15.04
N LEU A 32 42.55 -7.08 14.76
CA LEU A 32 41.81 -8.14 14.07
C LEU A 32 40.64 -8.68 14.93
N SER A 33 40.74 -8.62 16.25
CA SER A 33 39.65 -8.97 17.16
C SER A 33 38.48 -7.98 17.13
N PHE A 34 38.73 -6.71 16.76
CA PHE A 34 37.71 -5.67 16.69
C PHE A 34 37.03 -5.56 15.31
N THR A 35 37.62 -6.13 14.25
CA THR A 35 37.01 -6.17 12.90
C THR A 35 35.63 -6.82 12.85
N PRO A 36 35.36 -7.97 13.51
CA PRO A 36 34.04 -8.58 13.54
C PRO A 36 32.97 -7.66 14.17
N ILE A 37 33.34 -6.89 15.19
CA ILE A 37 32.42 -5.97 15.89
C ILE A 37 32.01 -4.83 14.94
N VAL A 38 32.98 -4.29 14.20
CA VAL A 38 32.73 -3.25 13.20
C VAL A 38 31.82 -3.77 12.09
N ILE A 39 32.13 -4.94 11.50
CA ILE A 39 31.29 -5.57 10.46
C ILE A 39 29.87 -5.82 10.96
N PHE A 40 29.71 -6.36 12.17
CA PHE A 40 28.41 -6.63 12.77
C PHE A 40 27.60 -5.35 13.02
N SER A 41 28.24 -4.27 13.51
CA SER A 41 27.59 -2.96 13.70
C SER A 41 27.11 -2.34 12.38
N TYR A 42 27.88 -2.50 11.29
CA TYR A 42 27.46 -2.06 9.96
C TYR A 42 26.30 -2.90 9.43
N GLN A 43 26.29 -4.21 9.71
CA GLN A 43 25.23 -5.11 9.30
C GLN A 43 23.92 -4.89 10.09
N GLN A 44 23.99 -4.55 11.38
CA GLN A 44 22.82 -4.26 12.21
C GLN A 44 22.04 -3.04 11.73
N LYS A 45 22.73 -2.03 11.18
CA LYS A 45 22.09 -0.83 10.58
C LYS A 45 21.24 -1.17 9.34
N GLN A 46 21.64 -2.17 8.56
CA GLN A 46 20.90 -2.63 7.38
C GLN A 46 19.58 -3.34 7.75
N GLN A 47 19.55 -4.07 8.87
CA GLN A 47 18.33 -4.78 9.31
C GLN A 47 17.23 -3.82 9.79
N ALA A 48 17.60 -2.75 10.50
CA ALA A 48 16.66 -1.74 10.97
C ALA A 48 15.97 -1.01 9.79
N GLN A 49 16.72 -0.65 8.75
CA GLN A 49 16.16 0.01 7.57
C GLN A 49 15.22 -0.90 6.76
N ARG A 50 15.55 -2.19 6.63
CA ARG A 50 14.68 -3.16 5.96
C ARG A 50 13.36 -3.37 6.70
N ALA A 51 13.38 -3.42 8.04
CA ALA A 51 12.17 -3.57 8.84
C ALA A 51 11.23 -2.35 8.68
N GLU A 52 11.77 -1.14 8.68
CA GLU A 52 11.00 0.09 8.49
C GLU A 52 10.41 0.20 7.07
N GLN A 53 11.19 -0.14 6.04
CA GLN A 53 10.71 -0.16 4.66
C GLN A 53 9.62 -1.21 4.45
N VAL A 54 9.76 -2.40 5.03
CA VAL A 54 8.71 -3.44 4.97
C VAL A 54 7.46 -3.00 5.74
N ALA A 55 7.60 -2.30 6.86
CA ALA A 55 6.45 -1.75 7.60
C ALA A 55 5.70 -0.69 6.78
N LYS A 56 6.42 0.23 6.12
CA LYS A 56 5.84 1.25 5.23
C LYS A 56 5.17 0.63 4.00
N GLN A 57 5.81 -0.35 3.36
CA GLN A 57 5.21 -1.10 2.25
C GLN A 57 3.97 -1.89 2.68
N ARG A 58 3.97 -2.52 3.86
CA ARG A 58 2.79 -3.21 4.41
C ARG A 58 1.65 -2.24 4.74
N ALA A 59 1.95 -1.05 5.25
CA ALA A 59 0.96 0.00 5.50
C ALA A 59 0.34 0.51 4.19
N GLN A 60 1.15 0.72 3.16
CA GLN A 60 0.69 1.18 1.85
C GLN A 60 -0.06 0.09 1.07
N LYS A 61 0.39 -1.16 1.12
CA LYS A 61 -0.28 -2.32 0.50
C LYS A 61 -1.61 -2.70 1.16
N ARG A 62 -1.85 -2.23 2.40
CA ARG A 62 -3.13 -2.37 3.09
C ARG A 62 -4.20 -1.38 2.63
N ARG A 63 -3.87 -0.42 1.76
CA ARG A 63 -4.86 0.50 1.21
C ARG A 63 -5.64 -0.22 0.11
N THR A 64 -6.80 -0.78 0.46
CA THR A 64 -7.72 -1.35 -0.50
C THR A 64 -8.30 -0.22 -1.35
N ASP A 65 -7.83 -0.12 -2.59
CA ASP A 65 -8.33 0.86 -3.53
C ASP A 65 -9.67 0.39 -4.12
N TYR A 66 -10.71 1.20 -3.93
CA TYR A 66 -12.02 1.05 -4.54
C TYR A 66 -12.15 1.81 -5.85
N THR A 67 -12.55 1.12 -6.91
CA THR A 67 -12.79 1.68 -8.24
C THR A 67 -14.25 1.46 -8.64
N ALA A 68 -14.96 2.55 -8.94
CA ALA A 68 -16.27 2.47 -9.59
C ALA A 68 -16.10 2.27 -11.09
N VAL A 69 -16.80 1.29 -11.64
CA VAL A 69 -16.83 0.96 -13.07
C VAL A 69 -18.24 1.20 -13.57
N VAL A 70 -18.37 2.06 -14.58
CA VAL A 70 -19.62 2.30 -15.30
C VAL A 70 -19.56 1.58 -16.63
N SER A 71 -20.56 0.76 -16.91
CA SER A 71 -20.67 -0.02 -18.14
C SER A 71 -22.06 0.11 -18.76
N HIS A 72 -22.12 0.02 -20.08
CA HIS A 72 -23.36 -0.02 -20.85
C HIS A 72 -23.30 -1.22 -21.81
N ASN A 73 -24.32 -2.09 -21.78
CA ASN A 73 -24.32 -3.35 -22.54
C ASN A 73 -23.06 -4.21 -22.32
N GLY A 74 -22.55 -4.26 -21.09
CA GLY A 74 -21.32 -4.99 -20.76
C GLY A 74 -20.02 -4.31 -21.15
N THR A 75 -20.06 -3.26 -21.98
CA THR A 75 -18.87 -2.49 -22.37
C THR A 75 -18.57 -1.40 -21.33
N VAL A 76 -17.34 -1.38 -20.82
CA VAL A 76 -16.91 -0.38 -19.83
C VAL A 76 -16.75 0.99 -20.48
N LEU A 77 -17.48 1.97 -19.97
CA LEU A 77 -17.44 3.36 -20.43
C LEU A 77 -16.50 4.22 -19.60
N LYS A 78 -16.49 4.03 -18.27
CA LYS A 78 -15.72 4.86 -17.35
C LYS A 78 -15.25 4.07 -16.13
N ARG A 79 -14.03 4.36 -15.69
CA ARG A 79 -13.49 3.92 -14.39
C ARG A 79 -13.10 5.15 -13.57
N VAL A 80 -13.44 5.14 -12.29
CA VAL A 80 -13.08 6.21 -11.35
C VAL A 80 -12.64 5.57 -10.04
N ASN A 81 -11.40 5.84 -9.63
CA ASN A 81 -10.92 5.42 -8.31
C ASN A 81 -11.57 6.30 -7.24
N LEU A 82 -12.46 5.72 -6.44
CA LEU A 82 -13.20 6.43 -5.39
C LEU A 82 -12.34 6.74 -4.16
N THR A 83 -11.21 6.05 -4.00
CA THR A 83 -10.31 6.15 -2.84
C THR A 83 -9.33 7.32 -2.99
N THR A 84 -8.93 7.61 -4.21
CA THR A 84 -8.06 8.76 -4.54
C THR A 84 -8.83 10.00 -4.98
N LEU A 85 -10.14 9.89 -5.21
CA LEU A 85 -10.99 10.99 -5.61
C LEU A 85 -11.14 12.04 -4.49
N SER A 86 -10.69 13.26 -4.76
CA SER A 86 -10.79 14.38 -3.81
C SER A 86 -12.00 15.28 -4.01
N LYS A 87 -12.49 15.41 -5.25
CA LYS A 87 -13.60 16.30 -5.61
C LYS A 87 -14.76 15.53 -6.23
N THR A 88 -15.98 16.06 -6.04
CA THR A 88 -17.18 15.51 -6.68
C THR A 88 -17.06 15.66 -8.20
N THR A 89 -17.30 14.58 -8.93
CA THR A 89 -17.26 14.55 -10.39
C THR A 89 -18.57 13.98 -10.93
N HIS A 90 -19.02 14.48 -12.06
CA HIS A 90 -20.22 14.01 -12.74
C HIS A 90 -19.86 13.40 -14.10
N TYR A 91 -20.54 12.33 -14.48
CA TYR A 91 -20.44 11.70 -15.79
C TYR A 91 -21.85 11.43 -16.30
N THR A 92 -22.17 11.91 -17.50
CA THR A 92 -23.47 11.64 -18.11
C THR A 92 -23.27 10.76 -19.34
N TYR A 93 -23.87 9.58 -19.30
CA TYR A 93 -24.06 8.75 -20.47
C TYR A 93 -25.32 9.20 -21.21
N ARG A 94 -25.25 9.33 -22.55
CA ARG A 94 -26.38 9.61 -23.43
C ARG A 94 -26.37 8.63 -24.60
N ALA A 95 -27.46 7.89 -24.78
CA ALA A 95 -27.71 7.04 -25.92
C ALA A 95 -28.33 7.83 -27.09
N LYS A 96 -28.36 7.23 -28.28
CA LYS A 96 -28.82 7.88 -29.52
C LYS A 96 -30.33 8.12 -29.56
N ASP A 97 -31.07 7.29 -28.83
CA ASP A 97 -32.53 7.34 -28.63
C ASP A 97 -32.97 8.41 -27.63
N GLY A 98 -32.03 9.08 -26.96
CA GLY A 98 -32.29 10.13 -25.98
C GLY A 98 -32.20 9.66 -24.53
N ASP A 99 -31.99 8.37 -24.28
CA ASP A 99 -31.81 7.84 -22.93
C ASP A 99 -30.53 8.35 -22.29
N TYR A 100 -30.61 8.70 -21.01
CA TYR A 100 -29.47 9.21 -20.28
C TYR A 100 -29.44 8.77 -18.82
N ASN A 101 -28.22 8.66 -18.30
CA ASN A 101 -27.94 8.48 -16.88
C ASN A 101 -26.78 9.40 -16.48
N THR A 102 -27.02 10.27 -15.51
CA THR A 102 -25.97 11.05 -14.84
C THR A 102 -25.53 10.33 -13.59
N VAL A 103 -24.28 9.88 -13.62
CA VAL A 103 -23.55 9.30 -12.50
C VAL A 103 -22.79 10.40 -11.77
N THR A 104 -22.92 10.43 -10.45
CA THR A 104 -22.13 11.31 -9.58
C THR A 104 -21.18 10.48 -8.74
N PHE A 105 -19.89 10.82 -8.82
CA PHE A 105 -18.82 10.26 -8.01
C PHE A 105 -18.45 11.26 -6.94
N LYS A 106 -18.48 10.83 -5.68
CA LYS A 106 -17.97 11.56 -4.52
C LYS A 106 -16.85 10.73 -3.88
N PRO A 107 -15.99 11.33 -3.04
CA PRO A 107 -15.01 10.56 -2.28
C PRO A 107 -15.68 9.36 -1.60
N HIS A 108 -15.17 8.16 -1.88
CA HIS A 108 -15.66 6.87 -1.38
C HIS A 108 -17.09 6.44 -1.75
N LYS A 109 -17.80 7.14 -2.64
CA LYS A 109 -19.18 6.77 -2.99
C LYS A 109 -19.61 7.17 -4.39
N VAL A 110 -20.54 6.41 -4.96
CA VAL A 110 -21.11 6.67 -6.30
C VAL A 110 -22.62 6.46 -6.29
N ALA A 111 -23.34 7.24 -7.09
CA ALA A 111 -24.79 7.13 -7.28
C ALA A 111 -25.19 7.56 -8.70
N ILE A 112 -26.33 7.08 -9.18
CA ILE A 112 -27.03 7.70 -10.31
C ILE A 112 -27.94 8.80 -9.73
N THR A 113 -27.69 10.04 -10.11
CA THR A 113 -28.42 11.20 -9.56
C THR A 113 -29.49 11.74 -10.49
N LYS A 114 -29.40 11.46 -11.80
CA LYS A 114 -30.43 11.80 -12.80
C LYS A 114 -30.51 10.70 -13.84
N ALA A 115 -31.72 10.39 -14.28
CA ALA A 115 -32.01 9.48 -15.38
C ALA A 115 -33.43 9.73 -15.88
N ASN A 116 -33.69 9.48 -17.16
CA ASN A 116 -35.05 9.53 -17.75
C ASN A 116 -35.74 8.16 -17.83
N CYS A 117 -35.24 7.13 -17.13
CA CYS A 117 -35.85 5.80 -17.13
C CYS A 117 -37.23 5.83 -16.46
N SER A 118 -38.19 5.05 -16.98
CA SER A 118 -39.56 5.01 -16.43
C SER A 118 -39.63 4.54 -14.98
N ASP A 119 -38.81 3.57 -14.60
CA ASP A 119 -38.89 2.92 -13.29
C ASP A 119 -38.21 3.71 -12.15
N GLN A 120 -37.27 4.61 -12.48
CA GLN A 120 -36.45 5.40 -11.55
C GLN A 120 -35.77 4.58 -10.43
N VAL A 121 -35.63 3.25 -10.59
CA VAL A 121 -35.07 2.34 -9.57
C VAL A 121 -33.61 2.69 -9.31
N CYS A 122 -32.87 3.03 -10.36
CA CYS A 122 -31.46 3.38 -10.28
C CYS A 122 -31.19 4.64 -9.44
N ILE A 123 -32.10 5.61 -9.46
CA ILE A 123 -32.01 6.83 -8.62
C ILE A 123 -32.38 6.50 -7.18
N ARG A 124 -33.49 5.77 -6.97
CA ARG A 124 -33.95 5.37 -5.63
C ARG A 124 -32.93 4.50 -4.89
N ARG A 125 -32.08 3.76 -5.61
CA ARG A 125 -31.00 2.96 -5.03
C ARG A 125 -30.01 3.79 -4.20
N GLY A 126 -29.83 5.06 -4.55
CA GLY A 126 -28.99 6.00 -3.81
C GLY A 126 -27.49 5.70 -3.89
N TRP A 127 -26.76 6.11 -2.86
CA TRP A 127 -25.30 5.99 -2.81
C TRP A 127 -24.85 4.59 -2.44
N ILE A 128 -23.90 4.05 -3.21
CA ILE A 128 -23.16 2.84 -2.89
C ILE A 128 -21.71 3.19 -2.52
N THR A 129 -21.12 2.43 -1.60
CA THR A 129 -19.81 2.71 -0.98
C THR A 129 -18.91 1.48 -0.87
N LYS A 130 -19.49 0.28 -0.81
CA LYS A 130 -18.75 -0.97 -0.55
C LYS A 130 -18.46 -1.73 -1.84
N PRO A 131 -17.33 -2.45 -1.93
CA PRO A 131 -17.06 -3.33 -3.06
C PRO A 131 -18.14 -4.41 -3.20
N GLY A 132 -18.44 -4.79 -4.44
CA GLY A 132 -19.51 -5.74 -4.77
C GLY A 132 -20.92 -5.14 -4.78
N GLN A 133 -21.11 -3.91 -4.29
CA GLN A 133 -22.37 -3.20 -4.47
C GLN A 133 -22.53 -2.73 -5.92
N THR A 134 -23.75 -2.85 -6.42
CA THR A 134 -24.12 -2.45 -7.79
C THR A 134 -25.32 -1.50 -7.81
N ILE A 135 -25.36 -0.68 -8.86
CA ILE A 135 -26.55 0.06 -9.29
C ILE A 135 -26.82 -0.34 -10.73
N VAL A 136 -28.05 -0.78 -11.00
CA VAL A 136 -28.47 -1.20 -12.34
C VAL A 136 -29.61 -0.29 -12.80
N CYS A 137 -29.52 0.20 -14.02
CA CYS A 137 -30.61 0.82 -14.76
C CYS A 137 -30.95 -0.12 -15.91
N LEU A 138 -31.90 -1.03 -15.68
CA LEU A 138 -32.27 -2.06 -16.65
C LEU A 138 -32.77 -1.49 -17.98
N PRO A 139 -33.67 -0.48 -18.01
CA PRO A 139 -34.18 0.06 -19.28
C PRO A 139 -33.06 0.60 -20.18
N HIS A 140 -32.12 1.34 -19.58
CA HIS A 140 -30.98 1.93 -20.30
C HIS A 140 -29.75 1.01 -20.36
N LYS A 141 -29.84 -0.22 -19.82
CA LYS A 141 -28.76 -1.21 -19.79
C LYS A 141 -27.43 -0.68 -19.23
N VAL A 142 -27.51 0.23 -18.25
CA VAL A 142 -26.35 0.80 -17.53
C VAL A 142 -26.14 0.06 -16.21
N LEU A 143 -24.90 -0.33 -15.94
CA LEU A 143 -24.45 -0.96 -14.70
C LEU A 143 -23.30 -0.15 -14.09
N ILE A 144 -23.38 0.09 -12.79
CA ILE A 144 -22.30 0.63 -11.97
C ILE A 144 -21.92 -0.40 -10.92
N GLU A 145 -20.63 -0.69 -10.79
CA GLU A 145 -20.10 -1.64 -9.81
C GLU A 145 -18.87 -1.05 -9.10
N ILE A 146 -18.75 -1.26 -7.79
CA ILE A 146 -17.52 -0.93 -7.05
C ILE A 146 -16.64 -2.19 -6.96
N LYS A 147 -15.41 -2.09 -7.48
CA LYS A 147 -14.39 -3.15 -7.44
C LYS A 147 -13.25 -2.78 -6.49
N SER A 148 -12.69 -3.77 -5.79
CA SER A 148 -11.45 -3.62 -5.02
C SER A 148 -10.26 -4.18 -5.79
N ASP A 149 -9.11 -3.50 -5.72
CA ASP A 149 -7.85 -3.96 -6.36
C ASP A 149 -7.22 -5.17 -5.63
N SER A 150 -7.58 -5.38 -4.36
CA SER A 150 -7.22 -6.59 -3.60
C SER A 150 -8.12 -7.75 -4.02
N GLY A 151 -7.66 -8.50 -5.03
CA GLY A 151 -7.92 -9.91 -5.27
C GLY A 151 -9.32 -10.46 -4.95
N HIS A 152 -10.04 -10.84 -6.02
CA HIS A 152 -11.27 -11.63 -6.02
C HIS A 152 -12.52 -10.92 -5.48
N VAL A 153 -13.05 -9.99 -6.29
CA VAL A 153 -14.50 -9.79 -6.33
C VAL A 153 -15.07 -11.05 -6.99
N LYS A 154 -15.57 -12.00 -6.18
CA LYS A 154 -16.50 -13.01 -6.69
C LYS A 154 -17.62 -12.22 -7.37
N SER A 155 -17.69 -12.33 -8.70
CA SER A 155 -18.83 -11.88 -9.47
C SER A 155 -20.02 -12.71 -8.99
N GLY A 156 -20.70 -12.22 -7.95
CA GLY A 156 -21.97 -12.75 -7.45
C GLY A 156 -23.06 -12.38 -8.44
N GLY A 157 -22.93 -12.91 -9.66
CA GLY A 157 -24.04 -13.01 -10.58
C GLY A 157 -24.97 -14.05 -10.01
N ASN A 158 -25.96 -13.62 -9.24
CA ASN A 158 -27.18 -14.39 -9.05
C ASN A 158 -27.91 -14.35 -10.41
N GLY A 159 -27.35 -15.05 -11.40
CA GLY A 159 -27.98 -15.32 -12.68
C GLY A 159 -29.11 -16.29 -12.42
N LEU A 160 -30.21 -15.77 -11.89
CA LEU A 160 -31.49 -16.44 -11.89
C LEU A 160 -32.01 -16.34 -13.34
N VAL A 161 -31.45 -17.19 -14.20
CA VAL A 161 -32.09 -17.61 -15.44
C VAL A 161 -32.69 -18.96 -15.09
N THR A 162 -33.94 -18.94 -14.65
CA THR A 162 -34.80 -20.12 -14.64
C THR A 162 -35.16 -20.40 -16.10
N GLU A 163 -34.69 -21.52 -16.64
CA GLU A 163 -35.50 -22.26 -17.60
C GLU A 163 -36.64 -22.97 -16.85
#